data_AF-A0A847Z0I9-F1
#
_entry.id   AF-A0A847Z0I9-F1
#
_cell.length_a   1.000
_cell.length_b   1.000
_cell.length_c   1.000
_cell.angle_alpha   90.00
_cell.angle_beta   90.00
_cell.angle_gamma   90.00
#
_symmetry.space_group_name_H-M   'P 1'
#
loop_
_entity.id
_entity.type
_entity.pdbx_description
1 polymer ?
#
loop_
_entity_poly.entity_id
_entity_poly.type
_entity_poly.pdbx_seq_one_letter_code
_entity_poly.pdbx_strand_id
1 'polypeptide(L)'
;MKNIGQKTIDQYLEGLKIENSNKEKIVLAITHLVYQRNQKVVQFETESDKEKGAQFLRSIDEYDQLIKDEIDKILKGEKGPTYDF
;
A
#
# COMPACT_ATOMS: atom_id res chain seq x y z
N MET A 1 0.78 19.28 -6.10
CA MET A 1 -0.19 18.20 -6.40
C MET A 1 0.36 16.92 -5.79
N LYS A 2 -0.44 16.19 -4.99
CA LYS A 2 -0.06 14.85 -4.52
C LYS A 2 0.15 13.99 -5.78
N ASN A 3 1.30 13.33 -5.93
CA ASN A 3 1.55 12.50 -7.10
C ASN A 3 0.80 11.18 -6.91
N ILE A 4 -0.40 11.07 -7.52
CA ILE A 4 -1.31 9.91 -7.36
C ILE A 4 -0.98 8.84 -8.40
N GLY A 5 0.31 8.66 -8.69
CA GLY A 5 0.79 7.60 -9.55
C GLY A 5 0.80 6.27 -8.82
N GLN A 6 0.95 5.18 -9.59
CA GLN A 6 1.20 3.85 -9.05
C GLN A 6 2.48 3.85 -8.19
N LYS A 7 2.50 3.00 -7.16
CA LYS A 7 3.64 2.87 -6.24
C LYS A 7 4.16 1.46 -6.19
N THR A 8 5.47 1.28 -6.13
CA THR A 8 6.12 0.00 -5.88
C THR A 8 6.23 -0.26 -4.38
N ILE A 9 6.50 -1.51 -4.01
CA ILE A 9 6.81 -1.88 -2.62
C ILE A 9 8.04 -1.11 -2.13
N ASP A 10 9.11 -1.01 -2.92
CA ASP A 10 10.34 -0.32 -2.52
C ASP A 10 10.10 1.16 -2.17
N GLN A 11 9.17 1.83 -2.85
CA GLN A 11 8.80 3.22 -2.53
C GLN A 11 8.12 3.37 -1.15
N TYR A 12 7.50 2.32 -0.62
CA TYR A 12 6.98 2.31 0.76
C TYR A 12 8.07 2.01 1.80
N LEU A 13 9.16 1.36 1.38
CA LEU A 13 10.27 0.99 2.26
C LEU A 13 11.40 2.03 2.24
N GLU A 14 11.36 2.96 1.29
CA GLU A 14 12.35 4.02 1.15
C GLU A 14 12.47 4.85 2.44
N GLY A 15 13.69 5.00 2.94
CA GLY A 15 13.97 5.74 4.17
C GLY A 15 13.71 4.98 5.47
N LEU A 16 13.10 3.78 5.43
CA LEU A 16 12.94 2.94 6.61
C LEU A 16 14.24 2.15 6.88
N LYS A 17 14.70 2.16 8.13
CA LYS A 17 15.81 1.31 8.59
C LYS A 17 15.27 -0.07 8.94
N ILE A 18 15.21 -0.96 7.95
CA ILE A 18 14.63 -2.30 8.09
C ILE A 18 15.73 -3.35 8.03
N GLU A 19 15.75 -4.29 8.98
CA GLU A 19 16.58 -5.49 8.89
C GLU A 19 16.07 -6.45 7.80
N ASN A 20 16.96 -7.21 7.18
CA ASN A 20 16.59 -8.12 6.07
C ASN A 20 15.47 -9.11 6.45
N SER A 21 15.45 -9.60 7.69
CA SER A 21 14.42 -10.51 8.22
C SER A 21 13.02 -9.89 8.29
N ASN A 22 12.93 -8.57 8.55
CA ASN A 22 11.68 -7.84 8.56
C ASN A 22 11.28 -7.41 7.15
N LYS A 23 12.26 -7.17 6.26
CA LYS A 23 11.99 -6.80 4.87
C LYS A 23 11.17 -7.86 4.15
N GLU A 24 11.51 -9.14 4.25
CA GLU A 24 10.74 -10.22 3.61
C GLU A 24 9.31 -10.31 4.15
N LYS A 25 9.15 -10.22 5.48
CA LYS A 25 7.82 -10.25 6.12
C LYS A 25 6.95 -9.08 5.64
N ILE A 26 7.53 -7.89 5.57
CA ILE A 26 6.85 -6.69 5.10
C ILE A 26 6.45 -6.85 3.64
N VAL A 27 7.37 -7.27 2.76
CA VAL A 27 7.09 -7.51 1.35
C VAL A 27 5.90 -8.46 1.20
N LEU A 28 5.90 -9.60 1.89
CA LEU A 28 4.80 -10.56 1.85
C LEU A 28 3.48 -9.95 2.34
N ALA A 29 3.49 -9.26 3.47
CA ALA A 29 2.28 -8.70 4.07
C ALA A 29 1.62 -7.60 3.22
N ILE A 30 2.42 -6.76 2.55
CA ILE A 30 1.87 -5.59 1.83
C ILE A 30 1.68 -5.80 0.33
N THR A 31 2.22 -6.88 -0.26
CA THR A 31 2.17 -7.10 -1.72
C THR A 31 0.74 -7.02 -2.27
N HIS A 32 -0.20 -7.72 -1.63
CA HIS A 32 -1.62 -7.67 -2.01
C HIS A 32 -2.20 -6.26 -1.90
N LEU A 33 -1.88 -5.53 -0.81
CA LEU A 33 -2.38 -4.18 -0.56
C LEU A 33 -1.86 -3.19 -1.61
N VAL A 34 -0.58 -3.25 -1.95
CA VAL A 34 0.03 -2.41 -3.00
C VAL A 34 -0.61 -2.69 -4.37
N TYR A 35 -0.89 -3.95 -4.69
CA TYR A 35 -1.59 -4.32 -5.91
C TYR A 35 -3.00 -3.70 -5.96
N GLN A 36 -3.80 -3.87 -4.91
CA GLN A 36 -5.15 -3.29 -4.82
C GLN A 36 -5.14 -1.77 -4.91
N ARG A 37 -4.21 -1.13 -4.19
CA ARG A 37 -3.99 0.31 -4.24
C ARG A 37 -3.71 0.79 -5.67
N ASN A 38 -2.84 0.10 -6.41
CA ASN A 38 -2.52 0.48 -7.78
C ASN A 38 -3.67 0.21 -8.76
N GLN A 39 -4.51 -0.80 -8.53
CA GLN A 39 -5.76 -0.95 -9.27
C GLN A 39 -6.68 0.27 -9.10
N LYS A 40 -6.75 0.85 -7.89
CA LYS A 40 -7.52 2.09 -7.66
C LYS A 40 -6.95 3.29 -8.39
N VAL A 41 -5.62 3.39 -8.53
CA VAL A 41 -4.99 4.42 -9.36
C VAL A 41 -5.39 4.27 -10.82
N VAL A 42 -5.31 3.06 -11.39
CA VAL A 42 -5.71 2.82 -12.78
C VAL A 42 -7.19 3.17 -12.99
N GLN A 43 -8.06 2.77 -12.05
CA GLN A 43 -9.48 3.13 -12.09
C GLN A 43 -9.67 4.65 -12.08
N PHE A 44 -8.97 5.36 -11.19
CA PHE A 44 -9.00 6.82 -11.13
C PHE A 44 -8.54 7.50 -12.43
N GLU A 45 -7.44 7.03 -13.03
CA GLU A 45 -6.90 7.58 -14.27
C GLU A 45 -7.86 7.45 -15.46
N THR A 46 -8.65 6.38 -15.49
CA THR A 46 -9.64 6.11 -16.55
C THR A 46 -11.02 6.69 -16.26
N GLU A 47 -11.26 7.23 -15.06
CA GLU A 47 -12.59 7.69 -14.65
C GLU A 47 -12.86 9.11 -15.13
N SER A 48 -14.01 9.30 -15.76
CA SER A 48 -14.46 10.60 -16.29
C SER A 48 -15.46 11.29 -15.35
N ASP A 49 -16.12 10.51 -14.48
CA ASP A 49 -17.03 10.99 -13.45
C ASP A 49 -16.25 11.51 -12.23
N LYS A 50 -16.47 12.78 -11.88
CA LYS A 50 -15.75 13.44 -10.78
C LYS A 50 -16.07 12.86 -9.41
N GLU A 51 -17.29 12.41 -9.17
CA GLU A 51 -17.69 11.84 -7.87
C GLU A 51 -17.07 10.47 -7.68
N LYS A 52 -17.09 9.63 -8.71
CA LYS A 52 -16.39 8.33 -8.70
C LYS A 52 -14.89 8.50 -8.62
N GLY A 53 -14.32 9.46 -9.34
CA GLY A 53 -12.91 9.83 -9.22
C GLY A 53 -12.54 10.19 -7.78
N ALA A 54 -13.36 10.99 -7.09
CA ALA A 54 -13.15 11.31 -5.67
C ALA A 54 -13.26 10.08 -4.75
N GLN A 55 -14.12 9.10 -5.08
CA GLN A 55 -14.19 7.83 -4.34
C GLN A 55 -12.90 7.02 -4.49
N PHE A 56 -12.38 6.86 -5.72
CA PHE A 56 -11.11 6.16 -5.95
C PHE A 56 -9.94 6.86 -5.25
N LEU A 57 -9.92 8.20 -5.25
CA LEU A 57 -8.93 9.00 -4.53
C LEU A 57 -8.91 8.66 -3.02
N ARG A 58 -10.10 8.61 -2.39
CA ARG A 58 -10.23 8.22 -0.98
C ARG A 58 -9.75 6.81 -0.74
N SER A 59 -10.14 5.86 -1.60
CA SER A 59 -9.66 4.47 -1.48
C SER A 59 -8.14 4.35 -1.64
N ILE A 60 -7.51 5.15 -2.51
CA ILE A 60 -6.04 5.19 -2.62
C ILE A 60 -5.41 5.65 -1.31
N ASP A 61 -5.94 6.72 -0.70
CA ASP A 61 -5.46 7.23 0.60
C ASP A 61 -5.70 6.21 1.74
N GLU A 62 -6.81 5.49 1.73
CA GLU A 62 -7.12 4.40 2.67
C GLU A 62 -6.10 3.25 2.55
N TYR A 63 -5.81 2.80 1.33
CA TYR A 63 -4.79 1.76 1.13
C TYR A 63 -3.38 2.25 1.49
N ASP A 64 -3.03 3.49 1.15
CA ASP A 64 -1.75 4.09 1.57
C ASP A 64 -1.60 4.06 3.10
N GLN A 65 -2.70 4.27 3.86
CA GLN A 65 -2.70 4.15 5.32
C GLN A 65 -2.59 2.69 5.79
N LEU A 66 -3.39 1.78 5.22
CA LEU A 66 -3.36 0.36 5.58
C LEU A 66 -1.96 -0.26 5.36
N ILE A 67 -1.30 0.10 4.26
CA ILE A 67 0.06 -0.35 3.96
C ILE A 67 1.03 0.12 5.05
N LYS A 68 0.96 1.39 5.45
CA LYS A 68 1.81 1.94 6.52
C LYS A 68 1.55 1.25 7.85
N ASP A 69 0.28 1.05 8.21
CA ASP A 69 -0.09 0.38 9.45
C ASP A 69 0.47 -1.05 9.49
N GLU A 70 0.43 -1.77 8.37
CA GLU A 70 0.95 -3.13 8.28
C GLU A 70 2.47 -3.20 8.37
N ILE A 71 3.17 -2.25 7.75
CA ILE A 71 4.62 -2.09 7.91
C ILE A 71 4.96 -1.83 9.39
N ASP A 72 4.25 -0.91 10.04
CA ASP A 72 4.50 -0.52 11.43
C ASP A 72 4.27 -1.67 12.42
N LYS A 73 3.22 -2.49 12.22
CA LYS A 73 2.99 -3.70 13.03
C LYS A 73 4.19 -4.64 13.00
N ILE A 74 4.71 -4.92 11.80
CA ILE A 74 5.85 -5.84 11.63
C ILE A 74 7.12 -5.23 12.23
N LEU A 75 7.35 -3.93 12.05
CA LEU A 75 8.50 -3.23 12.65
C LEU A 75 8.45 -3.22 14.19
N LYS A 76 7.25 -3.20 14.78
CA LYS A 76 7.03 -3.33 16.23
C LYS A 76 7.15 -4.77 16.74
N GLY A 77 7.36 -5.75 15.84
CA GLY A 77 7.47 -7.16 16.19
C GLY A 77 6.13 -7.88 16.36
N GLU A 78 5.01 -7.25 15.95
CA GLU A 78 3.72 -7.94 15.89
C GLU A 78 3.72 -8.97 14.76
N LYS A 79 3.04 -10.11 14.97
CA LYS A 79 2.89 -11.11 13.91
C LYS A 79 2.03 -10.50 12.81
N GLY A 80 2.62 -10.24 11.65
CA GLY A 80 1.89 -9.89 10.43
C GLY A 80 0.86 -10.96 10.07
N PRO A 81 -0.11 -10.64 9.19
CA PRO A 81 -1.18 -11.54 8.81
C PRO A 81 -0.60 -12.85 8.28
N THR A 82 -1.05 -13.96 8.86
CA THR A 82 -0.82 -15.28 8.30
C THR A 82 -1.75 -15.45 7.10
N TYR A 83 -1.18 -15.55 5.90
CA TYR A 83 -1.93 -15.94 4.71
C TYR A 83 -1.96 -17.47 4.62
N ASP A 84 -3.13 -18.05 4.84
CA ASP A 84 -3.41 -19.42 4.43
C ASP A 84 -3.67 -19.41 2.91
N PHE A 85 -2.74 -19.96 2.13
CA PHE A 85 -2.86 -20.15 0.69
C PHE A 85 -3.67 -21.41 0.35
#